data_AF-A0A3M1APE2-F1
#
_entry.id   AF-A0A3M1APE2-F1
#
_cell.length_a   1.000
_cell.length_b   1.000
_cell.length_c   1.000
_cell.angle_alpha   90.00
_cell.angle_beta   90.00
_cell.angle_gamma   90.00
#
_symmetry.space_group_name_H-M   'P 1'
#
loop_
_entity.id
_entity.type
_entity.pdbx_description
1 polymer ?
#
loop_
_entity_poly.entity_id
_entity_poly.type
_entity_poly.pdbx_seq_one_letter_code
_entity_poly.pdbx_strand_id
1 'polypeptide(L)'
;MALIMKVRCNGPAHHVNEIDLEKVLQEVVAYRGVEETNLPPLDQLPPRIVLPCQKGSEGKVVIKREMIKDFLQRSSKKSGGRDGK
;
A
#
# COMPACT_ATOMS: atom_id res chain seq x y z
N MET A 1 0.18 13.05 -1.49
CA MET A 1 1.27 12.74 -0.52
C MET A 1 1.63 11.29 -0.79
N ALA A 2 2.85 10.98 -1.22
CA ALA A 2 3.18 9.61 -1.62
C ALA A 2 3.07 8.65 -0.42
N LEU A 3 2.19 7.65 -0.52
CA LEU A 3 1.99 6.62 0.50
C LEU A 3 2.91 5.44 0.23
N ILE A 4 4.18 5.59 0.59
CA ILE A 4 5.19 4.56 0.39
C ILE A 4 5.12 3.51 1.50
N MET A 5 4.76 2.29 1.14
CA MET A 5 4.72 1.14 2.05
C MET A 5 5.89 0.19 1.77
N LYS A 6 6.61 -0.19 2.82
CA LYS A 6 7.71 -1.18 2.73
C LYS A 6 7.17 -2.58 2.95
N VAL A 7 7.25 -3.43 1.93
CA VAL A 7 6.73 -4.80 1.96
C VAL A 7 7.84 -5.77 1.57
N ARG A 8 8.00 -6.85 2.34
CA ARG A 8 8.93 -7.92 2.00
C ARG A 8 8.32 -8.84 0.95
N CYS A 9 9.08 -9.20 -0.07
CA CYS A 9 8.65 -10.19 -1.03
C CYS A 9 8.76 -11.62 -0.45
N ASN A 10 7.99 -12.53 -1.03
CA ASN A 10 8.01 -13.96 -0.68
C ASN A 10 9.08 -14.74 -1.46
N GLY A 11 10.03 -14.06 -2.11
CA GLY A 11 11.16 -14.71 -2.78
C GLY A 11 12.21 -15.20 -1.78
N PRO A 12 13.16 -16.06 -2.21
CA PRO A 12 14.18 -16.65 -1.33
C PRO A 12 15.09 -15.59 -0.68
N ALA A 13 15.28 -14.45 -1.34
CA ALA A 13 16.08 -13.34 -0.84
C ALA A 13 15.30 -12.35 0.06
N HIS A 14 13.98 -12.52 0.22
CA HIS A 14 13.13 -11.68 1.08
C HIS A 14 13.37 -10.16 0.94
N HIS A 15 13.48 -9.68 -0.30
CA HIS A 15 13.76 -8.28 -0.59
C HIS A 15 12.71 -7.34 0.01
N VAL A 16 13.17 -6.20 0.53
CA VAL A 16 12.30 -5.09 0.92
C VAL A 16 12.01 -4.24 -0.31
N ASN A 17 10.73 -4.18 -0.67
CA ASN A 17 10.21 -3.39 -1.78
C ASN A 17 9.49 -2.15 -1.24
N GLU A 18 9.75 -1.01 -1.87
CA GLU A 18 9.08 0.25 -1.59
C GLU A 18 7.94 0.41 -2.58
N ILE A 19 6.73 0.16 -2.10
CA ILE A 19 5.53 0.16 -2.94
C ILE A 19 4.79 1.47 -2.70
N ASP A 20 4.56 2.22 -3.78
CA ASP A 20 3.69 3.37 -3.75
C ASP A 20 2.22 2.90 -3.78
N LEU A 21 1.55 2.99 -2.63
CA LEU A 21 0.16 2.56 -2.52
C LEU A 21 -0.78 3.45 -3.32
N GLU A 22 -0.50 4.75 -3.45
CA GLU A 22 -1.36 5.67 -4.21
C GLU A 22 -1.38 5.24 -5.68
N LYS A 23 -0.20 5.06 -6.27
CA LYS A 23 -0.05 4.60 -7.66
C LYS A 23 -0.59 3.19 -7.87
N VAL A 24 -0.30 2.24 -6.98
CA VAL A 24 -0.81 0.86 -7.09
C VAL A 24 -2.33 0.83 -7.00
N LEU A 25 -2.92 1.62 -6.09
CA LEU A 25 -4.36 1.70 -5.96
C LEU A 25 -5.00 2.44 -7.13
N GLN A 26 -4.35 3.45 -7.69
CA GLN A 26 -4.78 4.03 -8.96
C GLN A 26 -4.76 2.97 -10.07
N GLU A 27 -3.68 2.23 -10.29
CA GLU A 27 -3.64 1.21 -11.36
C GLU A 27 -4.68 0.09 -11.15
N VAL A 28 -4.92 -0.32 -9.91
CA VAL A 28 -5.84 -1.43 -9.59
C VAL A 28 -7.30 -0.98 -9.50
N VAL A 29 -7.57 0.25 -9.06
CA VAL A 29 -8.93 0.78 -8.79
C VAL A 29 -9.39 1.79 -9.84
N ALA A 30 -8.52 2.39 -10.66
CA ALA A 30 -8.91 3.27 -11.77
C ALA A 30 -9.80 2.55 -12.81
N TYR A 31 -9.81 1.21 -12.84
CA TYR A 31 -10.80 0.45 -13.60
C TYR A 31 -12.26 0.61 -13.09
N ARG A 32 -12.47 1.26 -11.94
CA ARG A 32 -13.80 1.46 -11.30
C ARG A 32 -14.16 2.92 -10.99
N GLY A 33 -13.50 3.89 -11.62
CA GLY A 33 -14.00 5.28 -11.66
C GLY A 33 -13.95 6.01 -10.32
N VAL A 34 -12.76 6.11 -9.71
CA VAL A 34 -12.55 6.90 -8.49
C VAL A 34 -11.72 8.12 -8.86
N GLU A 35 -12.32 9.30 -8.68
CA GLU A 35 -11.71 10.58 -8.99
C GLU A 35 -10.37 10.77 -8.25
N GLU A 36 -9.47 11.45 -8.95
CA GLU A 36 -8.01 11.51 -8.83
C GLU A 36 -7.42 11.99 -7.49
N THR A 37 -8.21 12.10 -6.42
CA THR A 37 -7.80 12.80 -5.20
C THR A 37 -8.08 12.09 -3.87
N ASN A 38 -8.73 10.92 -3.86
CA ASN A 38 -8.97 10.19 -2.62
C ASN A 38 -8.65 8.71 -2.77
N LEU A 39 -7.90 8.17 -1.80
CA LEU A 39 -7.75 6.72 -1.66
C LEU A 39 -9.13 6.08 -1.70
N PRO A 40 -9.34 5.06 -2.54
CA PRO A 40 -10.62 4.40 -2.62
C PRO A 40 -11.01 3.88 -1.23
N PRO A 41 -12.31 3.93 -0.87
CA PRO A 41 -12.76 3.44 0.42
C PRO A 41 -12.29 2.00 0.63
N LEU A 42 -11.83 1.69 1.85
CA LEU A 42 -11.19 0.40 2.19
C LEU A 42 -11.99 -0.83 1.76
N ASP A 43 -13.32 -0.71 1.70
CA ASP A 43 -14.24 -1.75 1.23
C ASP A 43 -14.13 -2.06 -0.26
N GLN A 44 -13.71 -1.11 -1.09
CA GLN A 44 -13.51 -1.27 -2.53
C GLN A 44 -12.14 -1.85 -2.89
N LEU A 45 -11.20 -1.89 -1.94
CA LEU A 45 -9.87 -2.46 -2.17
C LEU A 45 -9.95 -3.96 -2.39
N PRO A 46 -9.21 -4.58 -3.32
CA PRO A 46 -9.17 -6.04 -3.41
C PRO A 46 -8.63 -6.67 -2.11
N PRO A 47 -9.00 -7.94 -1.81
CA PRO A 47 -8.56 -8.61 -0.58
C PRO A 47 -7.03 -8.77 -0.51
N ARG A 48 -6.39 -8.94 -1.68
CA ARG A 48 -4.94 -9.01 -1.84
C ARG A 48 -4.52 -8.44 -3.19
N ILE A 49 -3.42 -7.70 -3.20
CA ILE A 49 -2.73 -7.19 -4.39
C ILE A 49 -1.43 -7.96 -4.49
N VAL A 50 -1.14 -8.51 -5.67
CA VAL A 50 0.11 -9.26 -5.93
C VAL A 50 0.90 -8.48 -6.97
N LEU A 51 2.11 -8.08 -6.60
CA LEU A 51 3.02 -7.34 -7.45
C LEU A 51 4.30 -8.14 -7.69
N PRO A 52 4.94 -8.00 -8.85
CA PRO A 52 6.27 -8.55 -9.06
C PRO A 52 7.29 -7.87 -8.14
N CYS A 53 8.31 -8.60 -7.71
CA CYS A 53 9.40 -7.99 -6.95
C CYS A 53 10.25 -7.09 -7.86
N GLN A 54 10.41 -5.82 -7.48
CA GLN A 54 11.24 -4.85 -8.19
C GLN A 54 12.76 -5.11 -8.06
N LYS A 55 13.18 -5.93 -7.10
CA LYS A 55 14.60 -6.25 -6.85
C LYS A 55 15.04 -7.60 -7.42
N GLY A 56 14.12 -8.44 -7.88
CA GLY A 56 14.45 -9.75 -8.46
C GLY A 56 13.24 -10.41 -9.10
N SER A 57 13.48 -11.33 -10.03
CA SER A 57 12.44 -11.87 -10.90
C SER A 57 11.65 -13.04 -10.31
N GLU A 58 12.15 -13.64 -9.23
CA GLU A 58 11.58 -14.87 -8.65
C GLU A 58 10.57 -14.61 -7.53
N GLY A 59 10.63 -13.43 -6.90
CA GLY A 59 9.78 -13.07 -5.76
C GLY A 59 8.49 -12.35 -6.16
N LYS A 60 7.42 -12.58 -5.40
CA LYS A 60 6.18 -11.78 -5.47
C LYS A 60 5.97 -11.01 -4.17
N VAL A 61 5.52 -9.77 -4.29
CA VAL A 61 5.11 -8.92 -3.17
C VAL A 61 3.60 -9.07 -3.02
N VAL A 62 3.16 -9.52 -1.84
CA VAL A 62 1.73 -9.72 -1.55
C VAL A 62 1.31 -8.68 -0.52
N ILE A 63 0.37 -7.82 -0.90
CA ILE A 63 -0.17 -6.76 -0.05
C ILE A 63 -1.62 -7.10 0.24
N LYS A 64 -1.96 -7.36 1.50
CA LYS A 64 -3.34 -7.62 1.90
C LYS A 64 -4.07 -6.32 2.21
N ARG A 65 -5.39 -6.30 2.02
CA ARG A 65 -6.26 -5.18 2.40
C ARG A 65 -6.02 -4.74 3.85
N GLU A 66 -5.88 -5.71 4.75
CA GLU A 66 -5.64 -5.46 6.18
C GLU A 66 -4.32 -4.72 6.44
N MET A 67 -3.27 -5.00 5.65
CA MET A 67 -1.98 -4.32 5.77
C MET A 67 -2.08 -2.85 5.33
N ILE A 68 -2.85 -2.58 4.27
CA ILE A 68 -3.13 -1.23 3.80
C ILE A 68 -3.94 -0.47 4.86
N LYS A 69 -4.95 -1.13 5.44
CA LYS A 69 -5.78 -0.56 6.51
C LYS A 69 -4.95 -0.18 7.74
N ASP A 70 -4.07 -1.07 8.21
CA ASP A 70 -3.16 -0.78 9.33
C ASP A 70 -2.21 0.38 8.99
N PHE A 71 -1.64 0.39 7.78
CA PHE A 71 -0.74 1.45 7.32
C PHE A 71 -1.42 2.83 7.27
N LEU A 72 -2.65 2.90 6.74
CA LEU A 72 -3.44 4.12 6.68
C LEU A 72 -3.85 4.59 8.07
N GLN A 73 -4.32 3.69 8.95
CA GLN A 73 -4.66 4.03 10.34
C GLN A 73 -3.46 4.58 11.12
N ARG A 74 -2.27 4.00 10.92
CA ARG A 74 -1.02 4.48 11.52
C ARG A 74 -0.58 5.83 10.95
N SER A 75 -0.73 6.03 9.64
CA SER A 75 -0.38 7.29 8.99
C SER A 75 -1.30 8.44 9.41
N SER A 76 -2.61 8.20 9.56
CA SER A 76 -3.57 9.20 10.04
C SER A 76 -3.36 9.59 11.51
N LYS A 77 -2.86 8.67 12.36
CA LYS A 77 -2.56 8.97 13.78
C LYS A 77 -1.36 9.89 13.97
N LYS A 78 -0.43 9.93 13.01
CA LYS A 78 0.82 10.69 13.15
C LYS A 78 0.64 12.21 13.03
N SER A 79 -0.52 12.67 12.56
CA SER A 79 -0.86 14.09 12.41
C SER A 79 -1.61 14.69 13.63
N GLY A 80 -1.89 13.88 14.67
CA GLY A 80 -2.69 14.28 15.83
C GLY A 80 -1.93 14.37 17.17
N GLY A 81 -0.60 14.26 17.18
CA GLY A 81 0.22 14.35 18.39
C GLY A 81 0.57 15.80 18.73
N ARG A 82 -0.33 16.50 19.41
CA ARG A 82 -0.05 17.75 20.11
C ARG A 82 0.83 17.40 21.32
N ASP A 83 2.15 17.54 21.19
CA ASP A 83 3.06 17.58 22.32
C ASP A 83 2.71 18.82 23.15
N GLY A 84 1.93 18.61 24.21
CA GLY A 84 1.61 19.60 25.22
C GLY A 84 2.22 19.16 26.53
N LYS A 85 3.39 19.73 26.86
CA LYS A 85 3.83 19.87 28.25
C LYS A 85 4.69 21.12 28.40
#